data_AF-A0A7C7KXP8-F1
#
_entry.id   AF-A0A7C7KXP8-F1
#
_cell.length_a   1.000
_cell.length_b   1.000
_cell.length_c   1.000
_cell.angle_alpha   90.00
_cell.angle_beta   90.00
_cell.angle_gamma   90.00
#
_symmetry.space_group_name_H-M   'P 1'
#
loop_
_entity.id
_entity.type
_entity.pdbx_description
1 polymer ?
#
loop_
_entity_poly.entity_id
_entity_poly.type
_entity_poly.pdbx_seq_one_letter_code
_entity_poly.pdbx_strand_id
1 'polypeptide(L)'
;MDIGTISLILLIGLFVLLAIGMPLGFASGFLAVAVLLMKFGPDLLFRSFGTGPLNILAQRMYGLMTDYVLISVPLFIFMACLM
;
A
#
# COMPACT_ATOMS: atom_id res chain seq x y z
N MET A 1 3.19 -11.27 -16.84
CA MET A 1 1.84 -10.70 -17.02
C MET A 1 1.98 -9.27 -17.49
N ASP A 2 1.19 -8.85 -18.48
CA ASP A 2 1.15 -7.47 -18.93
C ASP A 2 0.63 -6.54 -17.81
N ILE A 3 1.08 -5.29 -17.84
CA ILE A 3 0.66 -4.27 -16.88
C ILE A 3 -0.87 -4.12 -16.86
N GLY A 4 -1.52 -4.24 -18.02
CA GLY A 4 -2.97 -4.14 -18.14
C GLY A 4 -3.72 -5.22 -17.37
N THR A 5 -3.24 -6.46 -17.42
CA THR A 5 -3.85 -7.58 -16.69
C THR A 5 -3.68 -7.43 -15.19
N ILE A 6 -2.52 -6.96 -14.74
CA ILE A 6 -2.23 -6.70 -13.31
C ILE A 6 -3.14 -5.60 -12.78
N SER A 7 -3.32 -4.50 -13.51
CA SER A 7 -4.19 -3.39 -13.11
C SER A 7 -5.66 -3.80 -13.00
N LEU A 8 -6.14 -4.67 -13.90
CA LEU A 8 -7.51 -5.16 -13.86
C LEU A 8 -7.75 -6.06 -12.63
N ILE A 9 -6.80 -6.95 -12.34
CA ILE A 9 -6.83 -7.79 -11.13
C ILE A 9 -6.79 -6.94 -9.85
N LEU A 10 -5.94 -5.91 -9.82
CA LEU A 10 -5.87 -4.97 -8.71
C LEU A 10 -7.19 -4.24 -8.48
N LEU A 11 -7.82 -3.76 -9.55
CA LEU A 11 -9.06 -3.00 -9.49
C LEU A 11 -10.20 -3.87 -8.95
N ILE A 12 -10.34 -5.09 -9.45
CA ILE A 12 -11.35 -6.04 -8.95
C ILE A 12 -11.04 -6.43 -7.50
N GLY A 13 -9.77 -6.74 -7.18
CA GLY A 13 -9.34 -7.07 -5.83
C GLY A 13 -9.68 -5.96 -4.84
N LEU A 14 -9.46 -4.70 -5.21
CA LEU A 14 -9.81 -3.54 -4.37
C LEU A 14 -11.31 -3.49 -4.07
N PHE A 15 -12.17 -3.69 -5.07
CA PHE A 15 -13.63 -3.70 -4.84
C PHE A 15 -14.07 -4.84 -3.92
N VAL A 16 -13.50 -6.03 -4.09
CA VAL A 16 -13.80 -7.18 -3.22
C VAL A 16 -13.36 -6.89 -1.79
N LEU A 17 -12.14 -6.39 -1.61
CA LEU A 17 -11.59 -6.05 -0.30
C LEU A 17 -12.44 -4.96 0.36
N LEU A 18 -12.80 -3.91 -0.38
CA LEU A 18 -13.64 -2.84 0.14
C LEU A 18 -15.05 -3.32 0.53
N ALA A 19 -15.63 -4.25 -0.23
CA ALA A 19 -16.92 -4.86 0.10
C ALA A 19 -16.91 -5.65 1.42
N ILE A 20 -15.74 -6.19 1.81
CA ILE A 20 -15.53 -6.86 3.10
C ILE A 20 -15.42 -5.84 4.25
N GLY A 21 -15.29 -4.54 3.95
CA GLY A 21 -15.24 -3.46 4.94
C GLY A 21 -13.88 -3.29 5.61
N MET A 22 -12.82 -3.90 5.07
CA MET A 22 -11.48 -3.73 5.62
C MET A 22 -10.94 -2.30 5.38
N PRO A 23 -10.20 -1.73 6.34
CA PRO A 23 -9.63 -0.39 6.19
C PRO A 23 -8.73 -0.31 4.96
N LEU A 24 -8.80 0.81 4.23
CA LEU A 24 -8.08 1.01 2.97
C LEU A 24 -6.56 0.78 3.07
N GLY A 25 -5.96 1.08 4.22
CA GLY A 25 -4.53 0.82 4.47
C GLY A 25 -4.17 -0.68 4.49
N PHE A 26 -5.06 -1.53 5.00
CA PHE A 26 -4.85 -2.99 4.94
C PHE A 26 -5.07 -3.52 3.52
N ALA A 27 -6.01 -2.94 2.79
CA ALA A 27 -6.27 -3.29 1.39
C ALA A 27 -5.09 -2.97 0.48
N SER A 28 -4.53 -1.78 0.61
CA SER A 28 -3.38 -1.36 -0.18
C SER A 28 -2.13 -2.18 0.14
N GLY A 29 -1.89 -2.51 1.42
CA GLY A 29 -0.77 -3.36 1.83
C GLY A 29 -0.85 -4.77 1.24
N PHE A 30 -2.01 -5.44 1.35
CA PHE A 30 -2.20 -6.78 0.79
C PHE A 30 -2.12 -6.81 -0.74
N LEU A 31 -2.80 -5.88 -1.41
CA LEU A 31 -2.77 -5.79 -2.87
C LEU A 31 -1.35 -5.50 -3.39
N ALA A 32 -0.58 -4.69 -2.68
CA ALA A 32 0.79 -4.38 -3.10
C ALA A 32 1.71 -5.62 -3.00
N VAL A 33 1.54 -6.49 -2.00
CA VAL A 33 2.23 -7.79 -1.94
C VAL A 33 1.80 -8.69 -3.11
N ALA A 34 0.50 -8.76 -3.39
CA ALA A 34 -0.04 -9.55 -4.50
C ALA A 34 0.51 -9.10 -5.86
N VAL A 35 0.64 -7.78 -6.08
CA VAL A 35 1.24 -7.21 -7.29
C VAL A 35 2.71 -7.57 -7.40
N LEU A 36 3.47 -7.50 -6.31
CA LEU A 36 4.88 -7.87 -6.35
C LEU A 36 5.06 -9.35 -6.70
N LEU A 37 4.21 -10.23 -6.15
CA LEU A 37 4.19 -11.65 -6.51
C LEU A 37 3.88 -11.87 -8.00
N MET A 38 2.89 -11.15 -8.54
CA MET A 38 2.51 -11.28 -9.96
C MET A 38 3.51 -10.64 -10.93
N LYS A 39 4.20 -9.57 -10.50
CA LYS A 39 5.12 -8.78 -11.34
C LYS A 39 6.53 -9.34 -11.34
N PHE A 40 7.05 -9.73 -10.17
CA PHE A 40 8.44 -10.15 -10.00
C PHE A 40 8.57 -11.67 -9.82
N GLY A 41 7.48 -12.39 -9.55
CA GLY A 41 7.51 -13.83 -9.33
C GLY A 41 8.06 -14.20 -7.94
N PRO A 42 7.77 -15.43 -7.47
CA PRO A 42 8.18 -15.90 -6.14
C PRO A 42 9.71 -16.02 -5.99
N ASP A 43 10.43 -16.35 -7.07
CA ASP A 43 11.89 -16.49 -7.07
C ASP A 43 12.63 -15.20 -6.71
N LEU A 44 12.17 -14.03 -7.17
CA LEU A 44 12.80 -12.75 -6.85
C LEU A 44 12.29 -12.16 -5.53
N LEU A 45 11.09 -12.56 -5.10
CA LEU A 45 10.47 -12.04 -3.88
C LEU A 45 11.05 -12.70 -2.61
N PHE A 46 11.29 -14.01 -2.63
CA PHE A 46 11.69 -14.76 -1.44
C PHE A 46 13.18 -15.14 -1.39
N ARG A 47 13.95 -14.84 -2.45
CA ARG A 47 15.38 -15.19 -2.52
C ARG A 47 16.26 -14.43 -1.55
N SER A 48 15.91 -13.19 -1.19
CA SER A 48 16.60 -12.45 -0.12
C SER A 48 15.61 -11.59 0.64
N PHE A 49 15.33 -11.98 1.89
CA PHE A 49 14.50 -11.20 2.79
C PHE A 49 15.14 -9.83 3.04
N GLY A 50 14.39 -8.75 2.83
CA GLY A 50 14.84 -7.37 3.10
C GLY A 50 15.59 -6.69 1.95
N THR A 51 15.90 -7.38 0.86
CA THR A 51 16.48 -6.76 -0.34
C THR A 51 15.61 -7.02 -1.58
N GLY A 52 15.59 -6.08 -2.51
CA GLY A 52 14.80 -6.18 -3.74
C GLY A 52 13.37 -5.64 -3.61
N PRO A 53 12.37 -6.21 -4.33
CA PRO A 53 11.05 -5.61 -4.52
C PRO A 53 10.25 -5.39 -3.23
N LEU A 54 10.53 -6.17 -2.18
CA LEU A 54 9.93 -6.02 -0.85
C LEU A 54 10.30 -4.69 -0.18
N ASN A 55 11.46 -4.11 -0.48
CA ASN A 55 11.86 -2.82 0.09
C ASN A 55 10.98 -1.67 -0.44
N ILE A 56 10.41 -1.82 -1.63
CA ILE A 56 9.50 -0.84 -2.24
C ILE A 56 8.22 -0.71 -1.41
N LEU A 57 7.70 -1.82 -0.86
CA LEU A 57 6.56 -1.81 0.05
C LEU A 57 6.86 -1.01 1.32
N ALA A 58 7.99 -1.31 1.97
CA ALA A 58 8.41 -0.61 3.17
C ALA A 58 8.56 0.88 2.90
N GLN A 59 9.24 1.26 1.81
CA GLN A 59 9.45 2.65 1.45
C GLN A 59 8.13 3.41 1.15
N ARG A 60 7.14 2.75 0.54
CA ARG A 60 5.81 3.34 0.32
C ARG A 60 5.00 3.48 1.61
N MET A 61 5.04 2.49 2.49
CA MET A 61 4.39 2.57 3.81
C MET A 61 5.01 3.66 4.70
N TYR A 62 6.34 3.76 4.72
CA TYR A 62 7.05 4.82 5.43
C TYR A 62 6.70 6.21 4.89
N GLY A 63 6.63 6.37 3.56
CA GLY A 63 6.19 7.62 2.94
C GLY A 63 4.78 8.02 3.42
N LEU A 64 3.82 7.11 3.30
CA LEU A 64 2.44 7.36 3.76
C LEU A 64 2.38 7.75 5.24
N MET A 65 3.03 6.98 6.12
CA MET A 65 3.06 7.26 7.56
C MET A 65 3.65 8.65 7.86
N THR A 66 4.73 9.02 7.18
CA THR A 66 5.38 10.32 7.36
C THR A 66 4.48 11.45 6.88
N ASP A 67 3.85 11.31 5.70
CA ASP A 67 2.93 12.31 5.15
C ASP A 67 1.69 12.49 6.03
N TYR A 68 1.12 11.39 6.55
CA TYR A 68 0.00 11.45 7.49
C TYR A 68 0.38 12.18 8.78
N VAL A 69 1.57 11.93 9.32
CA VAL A 69 2.07 12.63 10.52
C VAL A 69 2.26 14.12 10.23
N LEU A 70 2.91 14.47 9.13
CA LEU A 70 3.19 15.86 8.77
C LEU A 70 1.91 16.68 8.49
N ILE A 71 0.85 16.05 7.95
CA ILE A 71 -0.44 16.71 7.71
C ILE A 71 -1.30 16.76 8.98
N SER A 72 -1.19 15.77 9.87
CA SER A 72 -1.99 15.72 11.10
C SER A 72 -1.65 16.84 12.10
N VAL A 73 -0.38 17.25 12.19
CA VAL A 73 0.08 18.26 13.15
C VAL A 73 -0.55 19.64 12.89
N PRO A 74 -0.49 20.21 11.67
CA PRO A 74 -1.19 21.46 11.36
C PRO A 74 -2.71 21.39 11.60
N LEU A 75 -3.33 20.25 11.27
CA LEU A 75 -4.78 20.07 11.37
C LEU A 75 -5.25 20.03 12.84
N PHE A 76 -4.45 19.41 13.71
CA PHE A 76 -4.67 19.42 15.15
C PHE A 76 -4.56 20.83 15.75
N ILE A 77 -3.52 21.58 15.36
CA ILE A 77 -3.35 22.99 15.76
C ILE A 77 -4.53 23.84 15.29
N PHE A 78 -4.99 23.64 14.05
CA PHE A 78 -6.12 24.36 13.49
C PHE A 78 -7.42 24.10 14.26
N MET A 79 -7.71 22.83 14.60
CA MET A 79 -8.87 22.49 15.41
C MET A 79 -8.80 23.13 16.80
N ALA A 80 -7.63 23.15 17.44
CA ALA A 80 -7.44 23.76 18.75
C ALA A 80 -7.65 25.29 18.75
N CYS A 81 -7.37 25.98 17.64
CA CYS A 81 -7.62 27.43 17.51
C CYS A 81 -9.09 27.79 17.27
N LEU A 82 -9.95 26.84 16.88
CA LEU A 82 -11.38 27.05 16.62
C LEU A 82 -12.27 26.79 17.85
N MET A 83 -11.72 26.22 18.92
CA MET A 83 -12.38 26.05 20.23
C MET A 83 -12.02 27.21 21.17
#